data_AF-A0A7X2XMF3-F1
#
_entry.id   AF-A0A7X2XMF3-F1
#
_cell.length_a   1.000
_cell.length_b   1.000
_cell.length_c   1.000
_cell.angle_alpha   90.00
_cell.angle_beta   90.00
_cell.angle_gamma   90.00
#
_symmetry.space_group_name_H-M   'P 1'
#
loop_
_entity.id
_entity.type
_entity.pdbx_description
1 polymer ?
#
loop_
_entity_poly.entity_id
_entity_poly.type
_entity_poly.pdbx_seq_one_letter_code
_entity_poly.pdbx_strand_id
1 'polypeptide(L)'
;DNAMHPNGGIAILHGSLAPEGAVVKSAGFDADVFEGTARVFDRERAAMDALEDGTIAAGDVVVIRYEGPKGGPGMREMLAITGAIKG
;
A
#
# COMPACT_ATOMS: atom_id res chain seq x y z
N ASP A 1 -2.98 -28.57 -11.36
CA ASP A 1 -3.77 -28.26 -12.57
C ASP A 1 -4.86 -27.21 -12.35
N ASN A 2 -5.27 -26.92 -11.10
CA ASN A 2 -6.27 -25.89 -10.78
C ASN A 2 -5.75 -24.90 -9.73
N ALA A 3 -4.79 -24.06 -10.12
CA ALA A 3 -4.26 -23.01 -9.24
C ALA A 3 -5.18 -21.77 -9.28
N MET A 4 -5.27 -21.03 -8.17
CA MET A 4 -6.03 -19.76 -8.13
C MET A 4 -5.45 -18.71 -9.08
N HIS A 5 -4.12 -18.66 -9.19
CA HIS A 5 -3.40 -17.82 -10.14
C HIS A 5 -2.33 -18.65 -10.85
N PRO A 6 -1.96 -18.29 -12.10
CA PRO A 6 -0.93 -19.00 -12.86
C PRO A 6 0.48 -18.80 -12.26
N ASN A 7 0.68 -17.73 -11.48
CA ASN A 7 1.96 -17.35 -10.88
C ASN A 7 1.87 -17.30 -9.34
N GLY A 8 3.03 -17.18 -8.68
CA GLY A 8 3.11 -17.00 -7.23
C GLY A 8 2.41 -15.71 -6.75
N GLY A 9 1.91 -15.74 -5.51
CA GLY A 9 1.11 -14.65 -4.93
C GLY A 9 1.90 -13.43 -4.44
N ILE A 10 3.19 -13.35 -4.73
CA ILE A 10 4.08 -12.24 -4.37
C ILE A 10 4.78 -11.76 -5.64
N ALA A 11 4.79 -10.45 -5.87
CA ALA A 11 5.49 -9.81 -6.96
C ALA A 11 6.49 -8.77 -6.43
N ILE A 12 7.59 -8.61 -7.15
CA ILE A 12 8.58 -7.55 -6.92
C ILE A 12 8.35 -6.44 -7.95
N LEU A 13 8.12 -5.23 -7.48
CA LEU A 13 7.91 -4.05 -8.32
C LEU A 13 9.19 -3.23 -8.42
N HIS A 14 9.43 -2.66 -9.59
CA HIS A 14 10.47 -1.64 -9.82
C HIS A 14 9.86 -0.47 -10.57
N GLY A 15 10.46 0.71 -10.47
CA GLY A 15 10.02 1.89 -11.19
C GLY A 15 10.56 3.17 -10.57
N SER A 16 10.08 4.32 -11.05
CA SER A 16 10.55 5.63 -10.59
C SER A 16 10.35 5.87 -9.08
N LEU A 17 9.32 5.27 -8.46
CA LEU A 17 9.04 5.38 -7.03
C LEU A 17 9.72 4.30 -6.17
N ALA A 18 10.19 3.21 -6.77
CA ALA A 18 10.84 2.09 -6.08
C ALA A 18 12.02 1.56 -6.93
N PRO A 19 13.07 2.36 -7.13
CA PRO A 19 14.18 1.99 -8.02
C PRO A 19 14.97 0.77 -7.51
N GLU A 20 15.02 0.57 -6.18
CA GLU A 20 15.68 -0.57 -5.53
C GLU A 20 14.72 -1.74 -5.24
N GLY A 21 13.47 -1.61 -5.65
CA GLY A 21 12.45 -2.64 -5.49
C GLY A 21 11.40 -2.34 -4.40
N ALA A 22 10.22 -2.90 -4.58
CA ALA A 22 9.15 -2.99 -3.59
C ALA A 22 8.46 -4.35 -3.68
N VAL A 23 7.72 -4.74 -2.64
CA VAL A 23 7.05 -6.03 -2.55
C VAL A 23 5.54 -5.83 -2.47
N VAL A 24 4.78 -6.59 -3.25
CA VAL A 24 3.31 -6.63 -3.18
C VAL A 24 2.81 -8.07 -3.17
N LYS A 25 1.75 -8.33 -2.40
CA LYS A 25 1.02 -9.59 -2.44
C LYS A 25 -0.03 -9.53 -3.55
N SER A 26 0.31 -10.06 -4.73
CA SER A 26 -0.58 -10.10 -5.91
C SER A 26 -1.78 -11.05 -5.73
N ALA A 27 -1.68 -12.07 -4.88
CA ALA A 27 -2.80 -13.00 -4.63
C ALA A 27 -4.03 -12.37 -3.94
N GLY A 28 -4.00 -11.06 -3.63
CA GLY A 28 -5.10 -10.34 -3.00
C GLY A 28 -6.04 -9.62 -3.97
N PHE A 29 -5.75 -9.58 -5.27
CA PHE A 29 -6.50 -8.82 -6.26
C PHE A 29 -6.26 -9.32 -7.69
N ASP A 30 -7.23 -9.10 -8.57
CA ASP A 30 -7.18 -9.50 -9.98
C ASP A 30 -6.78 -8.37 -10.94
N ALA A 31 -6.71 -7.13 -10.44
CA ALA A 31 -6.39 -5.97 -11.27
C ALA A 31 -4.88 -5.92 -11.60
N ASP A 32 -4.56 -5.83 -12.90
CA ASP A 32 -3.18 -5.73 -13.38
C ASP A 32 -2.57 -4.33 -13.20
N VAL A 33 -3.40 -3.29 -13.26
CA VAL A 33 -2.99 -1.88 -13.19
C VAL A 33 -3.94 -1.11 -12.27
N PHE A 34 -3.37 -0.24 -11.45
CA PHE A 34 -4.11 0.72 -10.64
C PHE A 34 -3.50 2.12 -10.84
N GLU A 35 -4.35 3.11 -11.11
CA GLU A 35 -3.98 4.51 -11.25
C GLU A 35 -4.90 5.37 -10.40
N GLY A 36 -4.34 6.42 -9.79
CA GLY A 36 -5.08 7.27 -8.87
C GLY A 36 -4.32 8.51 -8.45
N THR A 37 -5.00 9.40 -7.72
CA THR A 37 -4.39 10.64 -7.23
C THR A 37 -3.60 10.36 -5.95
N ALA A 38 -2.35 10.80 -5.88
CA ALA A 38 -1.53 10.60 -4.70
C ALA A 38 -2.04 11.42 -3.50
N ARG A 39 -2.33 10.77 -2.38
CA ARG A 39 -2.46 11.42 -1.07
C ARG A 39 -1.33 10.98 -0.18
N VAL A 40 -0.48 11.92 0.20
CA VAL A 40 0.80 11.64 0.85
C VAL A 40 0.76 12.02 2.32
N PHE A 41 1.14 11.09 3.17
CA PHE A 41 1.18 11.21 4.62
C PHE A 41 2.57 10.82 5.13
N ASP A 42 3.04 11.54 6.15
CA ASP A 42 4.38 11.33 6.71
C ASP A 42 4.39 10.28 7.85
N ARG A 43 3.22 9.86 8.33
CA ARG A 43 3.00 8.85 9.38
C ARG A 43 1.65 8.18 9.20
N GLU A 44 1.51 6.94 9.67
CA GLU A 44 0.22 6.21 9.63
C GLU A 44 -0.91 6.96 10.33
N ARG A 45 -0.63 7.66 11.45
CA ARG A 45 -1.67 8.37 12.21
C ARG A 45 -2.38 9.42 11.37
N ALA A 46 -1.63 10.19 10.57
CA ALA A 46 -2.21 11.20 9.70
C ALA A 46 -3.05 10.57 8.57
N ALA A 47 -2.66 9.39 8.07
CA ALA A 47 -3.46 8.65 7.10
C ALA A 47 -4.76 8.09 7.72
N MET A 48 -4.70 7.64 8.98
CA MET A 48 -5.89 7.22 9.73
C MET A 48 -6.85 8.39 9.95
N ASP A 49 -6.34 9.54 10.42
CA ASP A 49 -7.16 10.73 10.63
C ASP A 49 -7.85 11.17 9.33
N ALA A 50 -7.11 11.15 8.21
CA ALA A 50 -7.63 11.47 6.87
C ALA A 50 -8.60 10.43 6.30
N LEU A 51 -8.55 9.18 6.77
CA LEU A 51 -9.56 8.18 6.44
C LEU A 51 -10.84 8.43 7.25
N GLU A 52 -10.69 8.69 8.55
CA GLU A 52 -11.79 8.94 9.49
C GLU A 52 -12.59 10.20 9.14
N ASP A 53 -11.91 11.26 8.65
CA ASP A 53 -12.55 12.52 8.26
C ASP A 53 -13.09 12.54 6.81
N GLY A 54 -12.91 11.46 6.05
CA GLY A 54 -13.37 11.32 4.67
C GLY A 54 -12.48 12.01 3.63
N THR A 55 -11.28 12.48 4.00
CA THR A 55 -10.31 13.00 3.04
C THR A 55 -9.86 11.91 2.08
N ILE A 56 -9.58 10.69 2.53
CA ILE A 56 -9.26 9.55 1.66
C ILE A 56 -10.55 9.03 1.01
N ALA A 57 -10.53 8.87 -0.31
CA ALA A 57 -11.66 8.48 -1.14
C ALA A 57 -11.28 7.40 -2.16
N ALA A 58 -12.29 6.82 -2.81
CA ALA A 58 -12.09 5.84 -3.87
C ALA A 58 -11.27 6.42 -5.02
N GLY A 59 -10.28 5.66 -5.50
CA GLY A 59 -9.37 6.07 -6.57
C GLY A 59 -8.14 6.83 -6.08
N ASP A 60 -7.91 6.96 -4.78
CA ASP A 60 -6.67 7.52 -4.26
C ASP A 60 -5.53 6.49 -4.21
N VAL A 61 -4.32 6.97 -4.47
CA VAL A 61 -3.07 6.28 -4.15
C VAL A 61 -2.58 6.83 -2.81
N VAL A 62 -2.87 6.12 -1.73
CA VAL A 62 -2.43 6.50 -0.38
C VAL A 62 -0.95 6.16 -0.20
N VAL A 63 -0.13 7.17 0.02
CA VAL A 63 1.32 7.04 0.24
C VAL A 63 1.63 7.38 1.69
N ILE A 64 2.09 6.40 2.47
CA ILE A 64 2.57 6.61 3.84
C ILE A 64 4.08 6.46 3.82
N ARG A 65 4.81 7.56 3.98
CA ARG A 65 6.28 7.60 3.92
C ARG A 65 6.89 7.81 5.30
N TYR A 66 8.22 7.73 5.37
CA TYR A 66 9.00 7.78 6.62
C TYR A 66 8.67 6.68 7.64
N GLU A 67 8.06 5.57 7.22
CA GLU A 67 7.81 4.39 8.08
C GLU A 67 8.82 3.25 7.83
N GLY A 68 9.84 3.48 6.98
CA GLY A 68 10.88 2.49 6.70
C GLY A 68 11.84 2.22 7.88
N PRO A 69 12.84 1.33 7.73
CA PRO A 69 13.69 0.86 8.83
C PRO A 69 14.35 1.97 9.67
N LYS A 70 14.67 3.10 9.04
CA LYS A 70 15.29 4.26 9.70
C LYS A 70 14.29 5.40 9.97
N GLY A 71 13.35 5.66 9.07
CA GLY A 71 12.38 6.76 9.25
C GLY A 71 11.33 6.46 10.34
N GLY A 72 10.92 5.20 10.43
CA GLY A 72 9.93 4.67 11.37
C GLY A 72 10.44 4.56 12.81
N PRO A 73 11.76 4.45 12.99
CA PRO A 73 12.51 3.20 13.17
C PRO A 73 11.76 1.85 13.13
N GLY A 74 12.48 0.79 12.72
CA GLY A 74 12.05 -0.60 12.93
C GLY A 74 11.08 -1.16 11.89
N MET A 75 10.63 -0.35 10.92
CA MET A 75 9.74 -0.78 9.84
C MET A 75 8.49 -1.51 10.37
N ARG A 76 7.70 -0.81 11.20
CA ARG A 76 6.50 -1.38 11.80
C ARG A 76 5.49 -1.85 10.77
N GLU A 77 4.78 -2.92 11.10
CA GLU A 77 3.62 -3.34 10.32
C GLU A 77 2.46 -2.34 10.47
N MET A 78 1.72 -2.12 9.38
CA MET A 78 0.63 -1.12 9.30
C MET A 78 -0.71 -1.79 8.96
N LEU A 79 -1.07 -2.85 9.71
CA LEU A 79 -2.34 -3.56 9.49
C LEU A 79 -3.55 -2.66 9.76
N ALA A 80 -3.46 -1.75 10.73
CA ALA A 80 -4.57 -0.90 11.15
C ALA A 80 -5.15 -0.08 9.98
N ILE A 81 -4.30 0.64 9.24
CA ILE A 81 -4.75 1.45 8.09
C ILE A 81 -5.27 0.60 6.93
N THR A 82 -4.61 -0.53 6.62
CA THR A 82 -5.09 -1.40 5.52
C THR A 82 -6.43 -2.06 5.84
N GLY A 83 -6.64 -2.45 7.10
CA GLY A 83 -7.91 -2.97 7.58
C GLY A 83 -9.01 -1.91 7.57
N ALA A 84 -8.68 -0.68 7.98
CA ALA A 84 -9.62 0.43 7.99
C ALA A 84 -10.06 0.84 6.56
N ILE A 85 -9.14 0.88 5.58
CA ILE A 85 -9.49 1.18 4.18
C ILE A 85 -10.41 0.09 3.57
N LYS A 86 -10.26 -1.16 4.00
CA LYS A 86 -11.09 -2.27 3.53
C LYS A 86 -12.51 -2.25 4.12
N GLY A 87 -12.64 -1.77 5.36
CA GLY A 87 -13.89 -1.77 6.14
C GLY A 87 -14.93 -0.80 5.58
#